data_AF-A0A2R2MSK1-F1
#
_entry.id   AF-A0A2R2MSK1-F1
#
_cell.length_a   1.000
_cell.length_b   1.000
_cell.length_c   1.000
_cell.angle_alpha   90.00
_cell.angle_beta   90.00
_cell.angle_gamma   90.00
#
_symmetry.space_group_name_H-M   'P 1'
#
loop_
_entity.id
_entity.type
_entity.pdbx_description
1 polymer ?
#
loop_
_entity_poly.entity_id
_entity_poly.type
_entity_poly.pdbx_seq_one_letter_code
_entity_poly.pdbx_strand_id
1 'polypeptide(L)'
;MDMRHLTVLLMGIYVFSLTQGSGYKRVCYYTNWSQYRTDDSIKFFPANINASLCTHIIYAFANISAGGLKPDQWNDVLAKPNIGMYAKVNNLKVNNPDLKVLLAVGGWEMGTAPFIAVSTTREKRQNFISGTVQFLRQHDFDGLDYDWEFPDADSKSNFTALLKETNEKFESEAAATGKKKLILSAAVATGKWALEQGGYEVEEVSRSVDFINLMTYDFHELGPAQEKRLVPNAALFSGDGENDAMAPQNVDYAVKMWIEKGAQPN
;
A
#
# COMPACT_ATOMS: atom_id res chain seq x y z
N MET A 1 44.09 -57.81 6.62
CA MET A 1 42.76 -58.02 7.22
C MET A 1 42.80 -57.44 8.62
N ASP A 2 42.37 -56.20 8.82
CA ASP A 2 41.16 -55.93 9.59
C ASP A 2 40.80 -54.44 9.48
N MET A 3 39.50 -54.20 9.37
CA MET A 3 38.84 -52.97 8.98
C MET A 3 37.76 -52.76 10.03
N ARG A 4 38.01 -51.92 11.05
CA ARG A 4 37.08 -51.37 12.06
C ARG A 4 37.96 -50.51 12.98
N HIS A 5 37.83 -49.19 13.12
CA HIS A 5 36.64 -48.45 13.47
C HIS A 5 36.75 -47.00 12.95
N LEU A 6 35.79 -46.61 12.11
CA LEU A 6 35.57 -45.26 11.64
C LEU A 6 34.69 -44.55 12.68
N THR A 7 35.27 -43.66 13.47
CA THR A 7 34.52 -42.81 14.41
C THR A 7 33.85 -41.70 13.59
N VAL A 8 32.55 -41.87 13.34
CA VAL A 8 31.69 -40.91 12.66
C VAL A 8 31.49 -39.69 13.58
N LEU A 9 32.10 -38.57 13.21
CA LEU A 9 31.89 -37.27 13.87
C LEU A 9 30.69 -36.58 13.19
N LEU A 10 29.50 -36.81 13.73
CA LEU A 10 28.28 -36.07 13.36
C LEU A 10 28.39 -34.65 13.93
N MET A 11 28.94 -33.70 13.14
CA MET A 11 28.68 -32.28 13.38
C MET A 11 27.23 -31.99 12.99
N GLY A 12 26.36 -31.91 13.99
CA GLY A 12 25.01 -31.40 13.82
C GLY A 12 25.07 -29.94 13.38
N ILE A 13 24.70 -29.68 12.13
CA ILE A 13 24.40 -28.34 11.64
C ILE A 13 23.09 -27.93 12.31
N TYR A 14 23.20 -27.17 13.41
CA TYR A 14 22.08 -26.40 13.92
C TYR A 14 21.78 -25.30 12.92
N VAL A 15 20.84 -25.57 12.01
CA VAL A 15 20.15 -24.51 11.27
C VAL A 15 19.36 -23.74 12.32
N PHE A 16 19.92 -22.65 12.82
CA PHE A 16 19.12 -21.59 13.43
C PHE A 16 18.24 -21.03 12.32
N SER A 17 17.06 -21.63 12.14
CA SER A 17 15.94 -20.91 11.56
C SER A 17 15.67 -19.77 12.54
N LEU A 18 16.29 -18.62 12.27
CA LEU A 18 15.80 -17.36 12.79
C LEU A 18 14.38 -17.24 12.26
N THR A 19 13.41 -17.69 13.06
CA THR A 19 12.05 -17.21 12.94
C THR A 19 12.17 -15.72 13.16
N GLN A 20 12.29 -14.97 12.08
CA GLN A 20 12.16 -13.53 12.08
C GLN A 20 10.71 -13.31 12.51
N GLY A 21 10.50 -13.16 13.82
CA GLY A 21 9.22 -12.77 14.36
C GLY A 21 8.91 -11.43 13.70
N SER A 22 8.00 -11.45 12.72
CA SER A 22 7.59 -10.25 12.00
C SER A 22 7.00 -9.29 13.03
N GLY A 23 7.76 -8.27 13.41
CA GLY A 23 7.22 -7.18 14.22
C GLY A 23 6.06 -6.50 13.49
N TYR A 24 5.20 -5.81 14.23
CA TYR A 24 4.10 -5.03 13.65
C TYR A 24 4.62 -4.02 12.62
N LYS A 25 3.95 -3.93 11.48
CA LYS A 25 4.24 -2.92 10.45
C LYS A 25 3.80 -1.54 10.99
N ARG A 26 4.70 -0.57 10.89
CA ARG A 26 4.42 0.86 11.06
C ARG A 26 4.51 1.51 9.68
N VAL A 27 3.37 1.77 9.06
CA VAL A 27 3.27 2.28 7.68
C VAL A 27 2.89 3.76 7.73
N CYS A 28 3.67 4.60 7.06
CA CYS A 28 3.51 6.06 7.10
C CYS A 28 3.40 6.64 5.70
N TYR A 29 2.37 7.45 5.43
CA TYR A 29 2.25 8.18 4.17
C TYR A 29 3.05 9.49 4.22
N TYR A 30 3.89 9.72 3.22
CA TYR A 30 4.52 11.01 2.94
C TYR A 30 3.81 11.64 1.73
N THR A 31 3.34 12.87 1.86
CA THR A 31 2.58 13.55 0.81
C THR A 31 3.45 14.57 0.08
N ASN A 32 3.54 14.46 -1.24
CA ASN A 32 4.40 15.31 -2.07
C ASN A 32 3.94 16.78 -2.10
N TRP A 33 2.68 17.07 -1.79
CA TRP A 33 2.15 18.44 -1.68
C TRP A 33 2.48 19.11 -0.34
N SER A 34 2.96 18.38 0.66
CA SER A 34 3.34 18.97 1.96
C SER A 34 4.50 19.98 1.87
N GLN A 35 5.25 19.94 0.76
CA GLN A 35 6.27 20.94 0.42
C GLN A 35 5.70 22.35 0.18
N TYR A 36 4.41 22.46 -0.13
CA TYR A 36 3.73 23.71 -0.48
C TYR A 36 2.98 24.37 0.68
N ARG A 37 3.07 23.82 1.90
CA ARG A 37 2.51 24.48 3.08
C ARG A 37 3.06 25.92 3.18
N THR A 38 2.19 26.87 3.49
CA THR A 38 2.52 28.30 3.38
C THR A 38 3.45 28.79 4.48
N ASP A 39 3.34 28.24 5.69
CA ASP A 39 4.22 28.53 6.81
C ASP A 39 5.47 27.63 6.74
N ASP A 40 6.64 28.27 6.65
CA ASP A 40 7.94 27.60 6.55
C ASP A 40 8.25 26.68 7.74
N SER A 41 7.67 26.93 8.92
CA SER A 41 7.86 26.08 10.10
C SER A 41 7.14 24.74 10.00
N ILE A 42 6.15 24.62 9.12
CA ILE A 42 5.35 23.40 8.91
C ILE A 42 5.49 22.81 7.51
N LYS A 43 6.24 23.46 6.60
CA LYS A 43 6.68 22.86 5.34
C LYS A 43 7.41 21.55 5.65
N PHE A 44 7.06 20.52 4.90
CA PHE A 44 7.56 19.19 5.16
C PHE A 44 8.21 18.61 3.91
N PHE A 45 9.43 18.14 4.09
CA PHE A 45 10.28 17.56 3.06
C PHE A 45 10.78 16.19 3.52
N PRO A 46 11.33 15.36 2.62
CA PRO A 46 11.87 14.06 3.00
C PRO A 46 12.94 14.15 4.10
N ALA A 47 13.72 15.24 4.13
CA ALA A 47 14.74 15.49 5.15
C ALA A 47 14.17 15.68 6.57
N ASN A 48 12.89 15.97 6.72
CA ASN A 48 12.22 16.09 8.02
C ASN A 48 11.80 14.73 8.59
N ILE A 49 11.87 13.65 7.79
CA ILE A 49 11.44 12.31 8.21
C ILE A 49 12.54 11.66 9.05
N ASN A 50 12.19 11.24 10.27
CA ASN A 50 13.02 10.32 11.04
C ASN A 50 12.91 8.91 10.44
N ALA A 51 13.99 8.41 9.83
CA ALA A 51 14.02 7.13 9.12
C ALA A 51 13.71 5.90 9.99
N SER A 52 13.79 6.00 11.32
CA SER A 52 13.47 4.90 12.26
C SER A 52 12.03 4.90 12.77
N LEU A 53 11.25 5.94 12.45
CA LEU A 53 9.86 6.09 12.91
C LEU A 53 8.95 5.01 12.31
N CYS A 54 9.14 4.72 11.03
CA CYS A 54 8.29 3.84 10.24
C CYS A 54 9.08 2.65 9.73
N THR A 55 8.40 1.51 9.59
CA THR A 55 8.95 0.33 8.87
C THR A 55 8.79 0.50 7.35
N HIS A 56 7.72 1.17 6.94
CA HIS A 56 7.38 1.43 5.55
C HIS A 56 7.01 2.91 5.41
N ILE A 57 7.52 3.57 4.38
CA ILE A 57 7.02 4.86 3.91
C ILE A 57 6.31 4.63 2.59
N ILE A 58 5.11 5.18 2.45
CA ILE A 58 4.37 5.22 1.19
C ILE A 58 4.41 6.65 0.67
N TYR A 59 4.99 6.83 -0.52
CA TYR A 59 5.05 8.13 -1.19
C TYR A 59 3.75 8.40 -1.93
N ALA A 60 2.97 9.36 -1.47
CA ALA A 60 1.73 9.82 -2.09
C ALA A 60 1.99 11.10 -2.90
N PHE A 61 1.81 11.13 -4.23
CA PHE A 61 1.42 10.02 -5.12
C PHE A 61 2.23 10.08 -6.42
N ALA A 62 2.23 8.97 -7.16
CA ALA A 62 2.42 8.98 -8.60
C ALA A 62 1.06 9.10 -9.31
N ASN A 63 1.11 9.37 -10.61
CA ASN A 63 -0.06 9.50 -11.45
C ASN A 63 -0.11 8.37 -12.51
N ILE A 64 -1.27 8.15 -13.12
CA ILE A 64 -1.49 7.09 -14.11
C ILE A 64 -1.24 7.62 -15.52
N SER A 65 -0.56 6.82 -16.33
CA SER A 65 -0.47 6.97 -17.78
C SER A 65 -0.85 5.65 -18.46
N ALA A 66 -1.15 5.69 -19.76
CA ALA A 66 -1.50 4.47 -20.50
C ALA A 66 -0.39 3.40 -20.46
N GLY A 67 0.88 3.82 -20.31
CA GLY A 67 2.06 2.95 -20.31
C GLY A 67 2.66 2.70 -18.93
N GLY A 68 1.93 2.93 -17.83
CA GLY A 68 2.42 2.74 -16.47
C GLY A 68 2.34 4.00 -15.61
N LEU A 69 3.15 4.06 -14.56
CA LEU A 69 3.22 5.22 -13.67
C LEU A 69 3.95 6.40 -14.33
N LYS A 70 3.57 7.62 -13.92
CA LYS A 70 4.30 8.85 -14.20
C LYS A 70 4.42 9.70 -12.92
N PRO A 71 5.39 10.62 -12.83
CA PRO A 71 5.48 11.55 -11.71
C PRO A 71 4.22 12.42 -11.61
N ASP A 72 3.81 12.78 -10.40
CA ASP A 72 2.66 13.68 -10.18
C ASP A 72 3.11 15.15 -10.11
N GLN A 73 4.20 15.41 -9.37
CA GLN A 73 4.77 16.73 -9.20
C GLN A 73 5.99 16.94 -10.10
N TRP A 74 6.18 18.19 -10.51
CA TRP A 74 7.29 18.62 -11.39
C TRP A 74 8.69 18.30 -10.83
N ASN A 75 8.82 18.10 -9.51
CA ASN A 75 10.09 17.84 -8.83
C ASN A 75 10.19 16.46 -8.17
N ASP A 76 9.23 15.57 -8.42
CA ASP A 76 9.31 14.17 -8.01
C ASP A 76 10.54 13.50 -8.64
N VAL A 77 10.74 13.73 -9.95
CA VAL A 77 11.88 13.28 -10.73
C VAL A 77 12.57 14.49 -11.37
N LEU A 78 13.89 14.60 -11.20
CA LEU A 78 14.71 15.67 -11.76
C LEU A 78 15.90 15.10 -12.52
N ALA A 79 16.44 15.87 -13.47
CA ALA A 79 17.51 15.42 -14.37
C ALA A 79 18.83 15.10 -13.68
N LYS A 80 19.14 15.76 -12.55
CA LYS A 80 20.30 15.41 -11.75
C LYS A 80 19.95 14.24 -10.83
N PRO A 81 20.86 13.28 -10.63
CA PRO A 81 20.63 12.17 -9.71
C PRO A 81 20.43 12.69 -8.29
N ASN A 82 19.62 11.98 -7.51
CA ASN A 82 19.47 12.17 -6.05
C ASN A 82 18.91 13.53 -5.57
N ILE A 83 18.38 14.38 -6.45
CA ILE A 83 17.79 15.67 -6.04
C ILE A 83 16.26 15.73 -6.12
N GLY A 84 15.63 14.86 -6.91
CA GLY A 84 14.17 14.74 -6.97
C GLY A 84 13.59 14.17 -5.68
N MET A 85 12.31 14.44 -5.40
CA MET A 85 11.68 14.03 -4.15
C MET A 85 11.63 12.51 -3.98
N TYR A 86 11.44 11.74 -5.06
CA TYR A 86 11.50 10.27 -5.00
C TYR A 86 12.85 9.78 -4.49
N ALA A 87 13.94 10.28 -5.08
CA ALA A 87 15.28 9.88 -4.69
C ALA A 87 15.61 10.32 -3.26
N LYS A 88 15.12 11.49 -2.81
CA LYS A 88 15.31 11.97 -1.44
C LYS A 88 14.60 11.09 -0.40
N VAL A 89 13.38 10.62 -0.67
CA VAL A 89 12.69 9.68 0.24
C VAL A 89 13.40 8.33 0.23
N ASN A 90 13.78 7.80 -0.93
CA ASN A 90 14.54 6.54 -1.01
C ASN A 90 15.90 6.62 -0.29
N ASN A 91 16.56 7.77 -0.28
CA ASN A 91 17.83 7.97 0.42
C ASN A 91 17.71 7.85 1.96
N LEU A 92 16.50 7.90 2.53
CA LEU A 92 16.30 7.62 3.97
C LEU A 92 16.76 6.21 4.35
N LYS A 93 16.77 5.27 3.39
CA LYS A 93 17.29 3.90 3.57
C LYS A 93 18.78 3.86 3.92
N VAL A 94 19.56 4.92 3.64
CA VAL A 94 20.96 5.03 4.10
C VAL A 94 21.04 5.09 5.62
N ASN A 95 20.08 5.76 6.27
CA ASN A 95 20.03 5.89 7.73
C ASN A 95 19.28 4.72 8.40
N ASN A 96 18.43 4.02 7.65
CA ASN A 96 17.75 2.81 8.10
C ASN A 96 17.65 1.80 6.94
N PRO A 97 18.62 0.88 6.80
CA PRO A 97 18.64 -0.11 5.72
C PRO A 97 17.43 -1.07 5.68
N ASP A 98 16.72 -1.21 6.81
CA ASP A 98 15.52 -2.05 6.90
C ASP A 98 14.26 -1.35 6.39
N LEU A 99 14.27 -0.02 6.31
CA LEU A 99 13.17 0.79 5.78
C LEU A 99 12.79 0.33 4.37
N LYS A 100 11.48 0.27 4.12
CA LYS A 100 10.91 0.04 2.78
C LYS A 100 10.19 1.30 2.32
N VAL A 101 10.36 1.66 1.05
CA VAL A 101 9.69 2.81 0.45
C VAL A 101 8.84 2.33 -0.72
N LEU A 102 7.53 2.46 -0.60
CA LEU A 102 6.56 2.16 -1.66
C LEU A 102 6.14 3.48 -2.32
N LEU A 103 5.73 3.39 -3.57
CA LEU A 103 5.07 4.48 -4.29
C LEU A 103 3.57 4.22 -4.32
N ALA A 104 2.75 5.16 -3.87
CA ALA A 104 1.31 5.07 -4.04
C ALA A 104 0.88 5.64 -5.40
N VAL A 105 -0.16 5.07 -5.98
CA VAL A 105 -0.86 5.62 -7.15
C VAL A 105 -2.35 5.67 -6.83
N GLY A 106 -2.96 6.84 -7.05
CA GLY A 106 -4.38 7.06 -6.76
C GLY A 106 -4.62 8.26 -5.85
N GLY A 107 -5.44 8.05 -4.82
CA GLY A 107 -5.91 9.06 -3.90
C GLY A 107 -7.17 9.78 -4.39
N TRP A 108 -7.91 10.37 -3.46
CA TRP A 108 -9.16 11.10 -3.69
C TRP A 108 -9.16 12.03 -4.93
N GLU A 109 -8.15 12.88 -5.08
CA GLU A 109 -8.07 13.89 -6.16
C GLU A 109 -7.91 13.27 -7.57
N MET A 110 -7.39 12.04 -7.68
CA MET A 110 -7.24 11.38 -8.98
C MET A 110 -8.60 10.94 -9.55
N GLY A 111 -9.56 10.64 -8.67
CA GLY A 111 -10.82 10.01 -9.02
C GLY A 111 -10.66 8.62 -9.66
N THR A 112 -11.74 8.10 -10.22
CA THR A 112 -11.82 6.69 -10.65
C THR A 112 -11.52 6.46 -12.14
N ALA A 113 -11.73 7.48 -12.99
CA ALA A 113 -11.61 7.34 -14.44
C ALA A 113 -10.22 6.86 -14.91
N PRO A 114 -9.09 7.33 -14.35
CA PRO A 114 -7.77 6.84 -14.74
C PRO A 114 -7.57 5.34 -14.44
N PHE A 115 -8.10 4.85 -13.31
CA PHE A 115 -8.06 3.43 -12.96
C PHE A 115 -8.92 2.58 -13.90
N ILE A 116 -10.13 3.02 -14.23
CA ILE A 116 -11.01 2.35 -15.19
C ILE A 116 -10.31 2.23 -16.56
N ALA A 117 -9.63 3.30 -16.99
CA ALA A 117 -8.95 3.35 -18.28
C ALA A 117 -7.88 2.26 -18.44
N VAL A 118 -7.20 1.87 -17.35
CA VAL A 118 -6.11 0.88 -17.36
C VAL A 118 -6.52 -0.52 -16.86
N SER A 119 -7.68 -0.68 -16.22
CA SER A 119 -8.07 -1.95 -15.56
C SER A 119 -9.06 -2.82 -16.36
N THR A 120 -9.81 -2.20 -17.28
CA THR A 120 -10.98 -2.78 -17.98
C THR A 120 -10.71 -4.01 -18.87
N THR A 121 -9.49 -4.22 -19.35
CA THR A 121 -9.13 -5.43 -20.10
C THR A 121 -7.80 -5.98 -19.61
N ARG A 122 -7.59 -7.29 -19.80
CA ARG A 122 -6.31 -7.93 -19.47
C ARG A 122 -5.13 -7.27 -20.19
N GLU A 123 -5.28 -6.92 -21.47
CA GLU A 123 -4.23 -6.24 -22.23
C GLU A 123 -3.85 -4.90 -21.61
N LYS A 124 -4.84 -4.07 -21.26
CA LYS A 124 -4.60 -2.77 -20.60
C LYS A 124 -3.90 -2.94 -19.26
N ARG A 125 -4.35 -3.91 -18.44
CA ARG A 125 -3.71 -4.23 -17.16
C ARG A 125 -2.26 -4.63 -17.36
N GLN A 126 -1.99 -5.57 -18.26
CA GLN A 126 -0.63 -6.04 -18.52
C GLN A 126 0.30 -4.94 -19.04
N ASN A 127 -0.21 -4.04 -19.88
CA ASN A 127 0.55 -2.89 -20.37
C ASN A 127 0.89 -1.93 -19.22
N PHE A 128 -0.11 -1.55 -18.43
CA PHE A 128 0.06 -0.67 -17.27
C PHE A 128 1.02 -1.29 -16.23
N ILE A 129 0.78 -2.54 -15.83
CA ILE A 129 1.60 -3.28 -14.86
C ILE A 129 3.06 -3.38 -15.31
N SER A 130 3.30 -3.68 -16.59
CA SER A 130 4.67 -3.80 -17.11
C SER A 130 5.43 -2.47 -17.04
N GLY A 131 4.77 -1.37 -17.38
CA GLY A 131 5.34 -0.03 -17.24
C GLY A 131 5.53 0.38 -15.78
N THR A 132 4.60 0.02 -14.90
CA THR A 132 4.70 0.24 -13.46
C THR A 132 5.94 -0.43 -12.86
N VAL A 133 6.21 -1.69 -13.20
CA VAL A 133 7.42 -2.39 -12.74
C VAL A 133 8.69 -1.67 -13.20
N GLN A 134 8.74 -1.25 -14.47
CA GLN A 134 9.89 -0.50 -15.00
C GLN A 134 10.09 0.81 -14.23
N PHE A 135 9.01 1.56 -13.98
CA PHE A 135 9.05 2.83 -13.26
C PHE A 135 9.55 2.65 -11.82
N LEU A 136 9.01 1.68 -11.08
CA LEU A 136 9.40 1.42 -9.69
C LEU A 136 10.89 1.05 -9.59
N ARG A 137 11.36 0.18 -10.49
CA ARG A 137 12.78 -0.21 -10.54
C ARG A 137 13.70 0.93 -10.97
N GLN A 138 13.25 1.78 -11.89
CA GLN A 138 14.02 2.96 -12.34
C GLN A 138 14.22 3.98 -11.21
N HIS A 139 13.28 4.03 -10.26
CA HIS A 139 13.28 5.02 -9.18
C HIS A 139 13.56 4.41 -7.78
N ASP A 140 14.11 3.19 -7.73
CA ASP A 140 14.55 2.49 -6.52
C ASP A 140 13.47 2.29 -5.44
N PHE A 141 12.20 2.20 -5.84
CA PHE A 141 11.11 1.84 -4.93
C PHE A 141 11.13 0.34 -4.59
N ASP A 142 10.74 0.04 -3.36
CA ASP A 142 10.61 -1.32 -2.84
C ASP A 142 9.24 -1.94 -3.13
N GLY A 143 8.27 -1.15 -3.63
CA GLY A 143 6.93 -1.64 -3.93
C GLY A 143 5.94 -0.57 -4.39
N LEU A 144 4.69 -0.99 -4.52
CA LEU A 144 3.54 -0.22 -5.00
C LEU A 144 2.40 -0.28 -3.97
N ASP A 145 1.75 0.85 -3.75
CA ASP A 145 0.48 0.93 -3.03
C ASP A 145 -0.62 1.40 -4.00
N TYR A 146 -1.66 0.59 -4.19
CA TYR A 146 -2.84 1.01 -4.96
C TYR A 146 -3.84 1.72 -4.07
N ASP A 147 -4.14 2.97 -4.38
CA ASP A 147 -5.10 3.79 -3.66
C ASP A 147 -6.25 4.21 -4.59
N TRP A 148 -6.96 3.21 -5.13
CA TRP A 148 -8.16 3.47 -5.94
C TRP A 148 -9.32 3.82 -5.01
N GLU A 149 -9.68 5.10 -5.01
CA GLU A 149 -10.81 5.67 -4.28
C GLU A 149 -12.01 6.01 -5.19
N PHE A 150 -12.99 5.14 -5.38
CA PHE A 150 -13.04 3.73 -5.01
C PHE A 150 -13.55 2.88 -6.20
N PRO A 151 -13.20 1.59 -6.27
CA PRO A 151 -13.89 0.68 -7.18
C PRO A 151 -15.36 0.55 -6.78
N ASP A 152 -16.24 0.58 -7.79
CA ASP A 152 -17.66 0.29 -7.66
C ASP A 152 -17.97 -1.16 -8.04
N ALA A 153 -19.25 -1.52 -8.08
CA ALA A 153 -19.71 -2.87 -8.43
C ALA A 153 -19.21 -3.34 -9.81
N ASP A 154 -19.12 -2.43 -10.78
CA ASP A 154 -18.68 -2.73 -12.15
C ASP A 154 -17.15 -2.84 -12.24
N SER A 155 -16.43 -2.13 -11.37
CA SER A 155 -14.98 -2.08 -11.34
C SER A 155 -14.34 -3.10 -10.38
N LYS A 156 -15.11 -3.66 -9.44
CA LYS A 156 -14.64 -4.58 -8.41
C LYS A 156 -13.76 -5.71 -8.95
N SER A 157 -14.25 -6.47 -9.93
CA SER A 157 -13.51 -7.60 -10.50
C SER A 157 -12.27 -7.16 -11.29
N ASN A 158 -12.32 -5.97 -11.90
CA ASN A 158 -11.17 -5.37 -12.59
C ASN A 158 -10.08 -4.97 -11.59
N PHE A 159 -10.45 -4.45 -10.41
CA PHE A 159 -9.49 -4.12 -9.36
C PHE A 159 -8.84 -5.38 -8.78
N THR A 160 -9.63 -6.42 -8.47
CA THR A 160 -9.09 -7.72 -8.03
C THR A 160 -8.12 -8.31 -9.06
N ALA A 161 -8.51 -8.31 -10.34
CA ALA A 161 -7.64 -8.79 -11.41
C ALA A 161 -6.37 -7.95 -11.55
N LEU A 162 -6.45 -6.63 -11.38
CA LEU A 162 -5.28 -5.73 -11.39
C LEU A 162 -4.30 -6.04 -10.27
N LEU A 163 -4.78 -6.24 -9.04
CA LEU A 163 -3.94 -6.62 -7.91
C LEU A 163 -3.27 -7.98 -8.11
N LYS A 164 -4.06 -8.99 -8.47
CA LYS A 164 -3.58 -10.35 -8.72
C LYS A 164 -2.51 -10.39 -9.81
N GLU A 165 -2.78 -9.77 -10.96
CA GLU A 165 -1.84 -9.72 -12.08
C GLU A 165 -0.60 -8.88 -11.76
N THR A 166 -0.72 -7.85 -10.91
CA THR A 166 0.44 -7.07 -10.43
C THR A 166 1.34 -7.96 -9.57
N ASN A 167 0.77 -8.70 -8.62
CA ASN A 167 1.53 -9.60 -7.75
C ASN A 167 2.24 -10.71 -8.55
N GLU A 168 1.53 -11.35 -9.49
CA GLU A 168 2.12 -12.33 -10.42
C GLU A 168 3.27 -11.73 -11.24
N LYS A 169 3.15 -10.46 -11.66
CA LYS A 169 4.23 -9.77 -12.36
C LYS A 169 5.42 -9.52 -11.44
N PHE A 170 5.20 -9.11 -10.19
CA PHE A 170 6.28 -8.90 -9.22
C PHE A 170 7.04 -10.20 -8.92
N GLU A 171 6.33 -11.32 -8.82
CA GLU A 171 6.95 -12.64 -8.63
C GLU A 171 7.79 -13.07 -9.84
N SER A 172 7.23 -12.96 -11.05
CA SER A 172 7.94 -13.33 -12.28
C SER A 172 9.13 -12.42 -12.58
N GLU A 173 9.05 -11.11 -12.32
CA GLU A 173 10.18 -10.18 -12.48
C GLU A 173 11.30 -10.47 -11.47
N ALA A 174 10.96 -10.77 -10.22
CA ALA A 174 11.93 -11.14 -9.20
C ALA A 174 12.68 -12.42 -9.58
N ALA A 175 11.94 -13.45 -10.03
CA ALA A 175 12.52 -14.71 -10.48
C ALA A 175 13.43 -14.53 -11.71
N ALA A 176 13.03 -13.68 -12.67
CA ALA A 176 13.79 -13.44 -13.89
C ALA A 176 15.06 -12.60 -13.69
N THR A 177 15.04 -11.66 -12.73
CA THR A 177 16.14 -10.70 -12.52
C THR A 177 17.04 -11.04 -11.35
N GLY A 178 16.61 -11.94 -10.45
CA GLY A 178 17.28 -12.19 -9.18
C GLY A 178 17.15 -11.06 -8.16
N LYS A 179 16.36 -10.02 -8.45
CA LYS A 179 16.06 -8.94 -7.49
C LYS A 179 15.03 -9.39 -6.46
N LYS A 180 15.00 -8.72 -5.31
CA LYS A 180 13.93 -8.92 -4.31
C LYS A 180 12.57 -8.58 -4.93
N LYS A 181 11.56 -9.42 -4.70
CA LYS A 181 10.16 -9.15 -5.09
C LYS A 181 9.72 -7.78 -4.56
N LEU A 182 9.09 -6.99 -5.42
CA LEU A 182 8.46 -5.73 -5.03
C LEU A 182 7.29 -6.03 -4.09
N ILE A 183 7.07 -5.16 -3.11
CA ILE A 183 5.96 -5.23 -2.17
C ILE A 183 4.71 -4.67 -2.85
N LEU A 184 3.55 -5.30 -2.67
CA LEU A 184 2.26 -4.79 -3.12
C LEU A 184 1.35 -4.54 -1.92
N SER A 185 0.81 -3.33 -1.80
CA SER A 185 -0.25 -3.00 -0.85
C SER A 185 -1.42 -2.31 -1.54
N ALA A 186 -2.53 -2.18 -0.82
CA ALA A 186 -3.65 -1.37 -1.25
C ALA A 186 -4.25 -0.60 -0.06
N ALA A 187 -4.56 0.67 -0.28
CA ALA A 187 -5.43 1.46 0.58
C ALA A 187 -6.89 1.22 0.18
N VAL A 188 -7.75 0.95 1.17
CA VAL A 188 -9.10 0.46 0.92
C VAL A 188 -10.13 1.10 1.85
N ALA A 189 -11.34 1.29 1.33
CA ALA A 189 -12.46 1.81 2.10
C ALA A 189 -12.94 0.85 3.19
N THR A 190 -13.52 1.44 4.24
CA THR A 190 -14.03 0.74 5.42
C THR A 190 -15.55 0.86 5.57
N GLY A 191 -16.18 1.72 4.77
CA GLY A 191 -17.62 1.97 4.82
C GLY A 191 -18.46 0.76 4.40
N LYS A 192 -19.64 0.63 5.01
CA LYS A 192 -20.63 -0.41 4.70
C LYS A 192 -20.97 -0.46 3.21
N TRP A 193 -21.04 0.69 2.55
CA TRP A 193 -21.29 0.78 1.11
C TRP A 193 -20.20 0.04 0.30
N ALA A 194 -18.92 0.16 0.66
CA ALA A 194 -17.83 -0.48 -0.06
C ALA A 194 -17.81 -2.01 0.17
N LEU A 195 -18.08 -2.44 1.40
CA LEU A 195 -17.97 -3.85 1.80
C LEU A 195 -19.23 -4.68 1.52
N GLU A 196 -20.41 -4.07 1.56
CA GLU A 196 -21.68 -4.76 1.34
C GLU A 196 -22.30 -4.47 -0.02
N GLN A 197 -22.11 -3.26 -0.57
CA GLN A 197 -22.75 -2.84 -1.82
C GLN A 197 -21.82 -3.01 -3.05
N GLY A 198 -20.66 -3.67 -2.86
CA GLY A 198 -19.93 -4.31 -3.95
C GLY A 198 -18.66 -3.63 -4.42
N GLY A 199 -17.90 -2.95 -3.57
CA GLY A 199 -16.61 -2.35 -3.94
C GLY A 199 -15.43 -3.33 -4.01
N TYR A 200 -15.41 -4.39 -3.18
CA TYR A 200 -14.25 -5.28 -3.06
C TYR A 200 -14.60 -6.77 -3.01
N GLU A 201 -13.78 -7.61 -3.67
CA GLU A 201 -13.68 -9.05 -3.41
C GLU A 201 -12.63 -9.26 -2.30
N VAL A 202 -13.02 -8.97 -1.06
CA VAL A 202 -12.11 -8.83 0.09
C VAL A 202 -11.10 -9.99 0.25
N GLU A 203 -11.57 -11.24 0.20
CA GLU A 203 -10.71 -12.42 0.31
C GLU A 203 -9.65 -12.46 -0.81
N GLU A 204 -10.05 -12.19 -2.05
CA GLU A 204 -9.15 -12.22 -3.22
C GLU A 204 -8.20 -11.02 -3.24
N VAL A 205 -8.66 -9.85 -2.81
CA VAL A 205 -7.83 -8.66 -2.57
C VAL A 205 -6.76 -8.99 -1.52
N SER A 206 -7.16 -9.53 -0.37
CA SER A 206 -6.24 -9.89 0.73
C SER A 206 -5.22 -10.95 0.33
N ARG A 207 -5.56 -11.89 -0.56
CA ARG A 207 -4.62 -12.88 -1.09
C ARG A 207 -3.65 -12.30 -2.11
N SER A 208 -4.02 -11.20 -2.75
CA SER A 208 -3.24 -10.62 -3.86
C SER A 208 -2.18 -9.62 -3.39
N VAL A 209 -2.26 -9.13 -2.15
CA VAL A 209 -1.37 -8.08 -1.61
C VAL A 209 -0.59 -8.57 -0.39
N ASP A 210 0.57 -7.98 -0.12
CA ASP A 210 1.39 -8.27 1.06
C ASP A 210 0.79 -7.69 2.35
N PHE A 211 0.05 -6.58 2.26
CA PHE A 211 -0.76 -6.03 3.34
C PHE A 211 -1.79 -5.02 2.81
N ILE A 212 -2.81 -4.74 3.62
CA ILE A 212 -3.88 -3.78 3.34
C ILE A 212 -3.75 -2.59 4.29
N ASN A 213 -3.82 -1.37 3.75
CA ASN A 213 -3.95 -0.15 4.53
C ASN A 213 -5.45 0.18 4.69
N LEU A 214 -6.06 -0.23 5.81
CA LEU A 214 -7.47 0.08 6.09
C LEU A 214 -7.64 1.57 6.43
N MET A 215 -8.38 2.30 5.60
CA MET A 215 -8.67 3.72 5.81
C MET A 215 -9.77 3.88 6.87
N THR A 216 -9.36 3.73 8.13
CA THR A 216 -10.21 3.76 9.33
C THR A 216 -10.33 5.17 9.91
N TYR A 217 -10.60 6.12 9.02
CA TYR A 217 -10.78 7.54 9.28
C TYR A 217 -11.81 8.09 8.28
N ASP A 218 -12.17 9.37 8.44
CA ASP A 218 -13.18 10.04 7.61
C ASP A 218 -14.53 9.31 7.62
N PHE A 219 -14.85 8.67 8.75
CA PHE A 219 -16.09 7.93 8.95
C PHE A 219 -17.34 8.80 8.80
N HIS A 220 -17.21 10.11 9.04
CA HIS A 220 -18.31 11.06 9.03
C HIS A 220 -17.96 12.27 8.16
N GLU A 221 -18.40 12.28 6.90
CA GLU A 221 -18.15 13.38 5.95
C GLU A 221 -19.18 14.50 6.04
N LEU A 222 -18.74 15.76 6.11
CA LEU A 222 -19.61 16.94 6.11
C LEU A 222 -20.58 16.96 4.91
N GLY A 223 -21.89 16.81 5.15
CA GLY A 223 -22.88 16.77 4.06
C GLY A 223 -24.33 17.10 4.45
N PRO A 224 -25.22 17.37 3.47
CA PRO A 224 -26.60 17.82 3.72
C PRO A 224 -27.48 16.77 4.41
N ALA A 225 -27.10 15.50 4.30
CA ALA A 225 -27.79 14.35 4.89
C ALA A 225 -27.39 14.10 6.35
N GLN A 226 -26.46 14.87 6.91
CA GLN A 226 -26.00 14.65 8.27
C GLN A 226 -26.91 15.26 9.33
N GLU A 227 -26.98 14.54 10.45
CA GLU A 227 -27.45 15.06 11.71
C GLU A 227 -26.59 16.26 12.12
N LYS A 228 -27.21 17.28 12.74
CA LYS A 228 -26.53 18.50 13.24
C LYS A 228 -25.70 18.21 14.50
N ARG A 229 -24.85 17.17 14.47
CA ARG A 229 -24.12 16.64 15.62
C ARG A 229 -22.63 16.53 15.31
N LEU A 230 -21.81 17.00 16.25
CA LEU A 230 -20.36 16.77 16.23
C LEU A 230 -20.09 15.30 16.52
N VAL A 231 -19.33 14.64 15.64
CA VAL A 231 -18.91 13.25 15.79
C VAL A 231 -17.41 13.08 15.48
N PRO A 232 -16.72 12.10 16.09
CA PRO A 232 -15.27 11.94 15.93
C PRO A 232 -14.90 11.39 14.55
N ASN A 233 -13.85 11.91 13.91
CA ASN A 233 -13.41 11.45 12.58
C ASN A 233 -13.09 9.94 12.51
N ALA A 234 -12.50 9.41 13.58
CA ALA A 234 -11.96 8.06 13.68
C ALA A 234 -12.27 7.47 15.07
N ALA A 235 -13.55 7.31 15.39
CA ALA A 235 -13.96 6.69 16.66
C ALA A 235 -13.49 5.22 16.72
N LEU A 236 -12.92 4.80 17.85
CA LEU A 236 -12.50 3.40 18.02
C LEU A 236 -13.71 2.45 18.10
N PHE A 237 -14.77 2.90 18.78
CA PHE A 237 -16.04 2.19 18.95
C PHE A 237 -17.21 3.14 18.68
N SER A 238 -18.39 2.59 18.43
CA SER A 238 -19.64 3.34 18.34
C SER A 238 -19.94 4.11 19.63
N GLY A 239 -20.48 5.32 19.50
CA GLY A 239 -20.95 6.15 20.61
C GLY A 239 -22.37 5.77 21.09
N ASP A 240 -22.68 6.14 22.34
CA ASP A 240 -24.02 5.96 22.89
C ASP A 240 -25.08 6.74 22.09
N GLY A 241 -26.20 6.09 21.77
CA GLY A 241 -27.32 6.70 21.06
C GLY A 241 -27.07 6.94 19.56
N GLU A 242 -26.04 6.30 18.97
CA GLU A 242 -25.91 6.22 17.51
C GLU A 242 -27.00 5.35 16.88
N ASN A 243 -27.49 5.78 15.72
CA ASN A 243 -28.45 5.03 14.94
C ASN A 243 -27.77 3.91 14.13
N ASP A 244 -28.55 3.04 13.49
CA ASP A 244 -28.06 1.90 12.70
C ASP A 244 -27.16 2.29 11.51
N ALA A 245 -27.24 3.53 11.04
CA ALA A 245 -26.38 4.05 9.97
C ALA A 245 -25.01 4.51 10.49
N MET A 246 -24.96 5.03 11.72
CA MET A 246 -23.75 5.58 12.36
C MET A 246 -22.97 4.53 13.16
N ALA A 247 -23.68 3.62 13.85
CA ALA A 247 -23.04 2.61 14.69
C ALA A 247 -21.97 1.77 13.94
N PRO A 248 -22.08 1.48 12.63
CA PRO A 248 -21.04 0.81 11.85
C PRO A 248 -19.81 1.67 11.49
N GLN A 249 -19.84 2.98 11.71
CA GLN A 249 -18.82 3.94 11.23
C GLN A 249 -17.72 4.16 12.29
N ASN A 250 -17.03 3.07 12.65
CA ASN A 250 -15.92 3.10 13.61
C ASN A 250 -14.84 2.06 13.27
N VAL A 251 -13.67 2.19 13.90
CA VAL A 251 -12.49 1.34 13.65
C VAL A 251 -12.76 -0.13 13.95
N ASP A 252 -13.37 -0.46 15.09
CA ASP A 252 -13.63 -1.83 15.52
C ASP A 252 -14.54 -2.58 14.54
N TYR A 253 -15.64 -1.95 14.12
CA TYR A 253 -16.56 -2.51 13.15
C TYR A 253 -15.88 -2.72 11.79
N ALA A 254 -15.18 -1.70 11.28
CA ALA A 254 -14.46 -1.77 10.01
C ALA A 254 -13.47 -2.95 9.96
N VAL A 255 -12.64 -3.10 10.99
CA VAL A 255 -11.66 -4.20 11.08
C VAL A 255 -12.35 -5.55 11.12
N LYS A 256 -13.39 -5.71 11.96
CA LYS A 256 -14.14 -6.96 12.06
C LYS A 256 -14.79 -7.36 10.74
N MET A 257 -15.36 -6.39 10.01
CA MET A 257 -16.00 -6.66 8.73
C MET A 257 -15.01 -7.10 7.64
N TRP A 258 -13.82 -6.50 7.57
CA TRP A 258 -12.79 -6.95 6.64
C TRP A 258 -12.35 -8.39 6.96
N ILE A 259 -12.16 -8.72 8.24
CA ILE A 259 -11.81 -10.08 8.67
C ILE A 259 -12.95 -11.07 8.36
N GLU A 260 -14.20 -10.73 8.67
CA GLU A 260 -15.37 -11.55 8.39
C GLU A 260 -15.53 -11.86 6.89
N LYS A 261 -15.15 -10.90 6.03
CA LYS A 261 -15.17 -11.04 4.57
C LYS A 261 -13.92 -11.72 3.97
N GLY A 262 -13.02 -12.22 4.81
CA GLY A 262 -11.90 -13.08 4.40
C GLY A 262 -10.53 -12.40 4.34
N ALA A 263 -10.39 -11.16 4.86
CA ALA A 263 -9.08 -10.55 4.98
C ALA A 263 -8.24 -11.21 6.08
N GLN A 264 -6.95 -11.40 5.83
CA GLN A 264 -6.03 -11.98 6.80
C GLN A 264 -5.56 -10.90 7.80
N PRO A 265 -5.57 -11.17 9.12
CA PRO A 265 -5.33 -10.15 10.16
C PRO A 265 -3.85 -9.83 10.45
N ASN A 266 -2.89 -10.26 9.60
CA ASN A 266 -1.44 -10.30 9.89
C ASN A 266 -0.56 -9.29 9.13
#